data_AF-A0ABC8UP21-F1
#
_entry.id   AF-A0ABC8UP21-F1
#
_cell.length_a   1.000
_cell.length_b   1.000
_cell.length_c   1.000
_cell.angle_alpha   90.00
_cell.angle_beta   90.00
_cell.angle_gamma   90.00
#
_symmetry.space_group_name_H-M   'P 1'
#
loop_
_entity.id
_entity.type
_entity.pdbx_description
1 polymer ?
#
loop_
_entity_poly.entity_id
_entity_poly.type
_entity_poly.pdbx_seq_one_letter_code
_entity_poly.pdbx_strand_id
1 'polypeptide(L)' 'MAYGFPCLHCHPHSYIRMVQHLIERCLLLHMDRDQCIKAIAEQAGIRPLVTLTVWRELLKENGEFFQEYFHAISQ' A
#
# COMPACT_ATOMS: atom_id res chain seq x y z
N MET A 1 -7.41 17.35 -7.93
CA MET A 1 -6.52 17.24 -9.11
C MET A 1 -6.36 15.76 -9.40
N ALA A 2 -6.96 15.25 -10.47
CA ALA A 2 -6.86 13.84 -10.85
C ALA A 2 -5.48 13.63 -11.51
N TYR A 3 -4.48 13.28 -10.72
CA TYR A 3 -3.27 12.68 -11.29
C TYR A 3 -3.72 11.40 -12.00
N GLY A 4 -3.49 11.32 -13.31
CA GLY A 4 -3.89 10.18 -14.12
C GLY A 4 -3.13 8.94 -13.65
N PHE A 5 -3.71 8.20 -12.70
CA PHE A 5 -3.13 6.94 -12.26
C PHE A 5 -3.10 5.96 -13.44
N PRO A 6 -2.05 5.11 -13.56
CA PRO A 6 -2.02 4.03 -14.53
C PRO A 6 -3.32 3.22 -14.48
N CYS A 7 -3.72 2.66 -15.62
CA CYS A 7 -4.83 1.70 -15.65
C CYS A 7 -4.30 0.32 -15.29
N LEU A 8 -4.95 -0.36 -14.33
CA LEU A 8 -4.60 -1.73 -13.94
C LEU A 8 -4.63 -2.71 -15.13
N HIS A 9 -5.58 -2.55 -16.04
CA HIS A 9 -5.72 -3.44 -17.21
C HIS A 9 -4.73 -3.13 -18.33
N CYS A 10 -4.32 -1.86 -18.49
CA CYS A 10 -3.40 -1.47 -19.57
C CYS A 10 -1.93 -1.59 -19.16
N HIS A 11 -1.62 -1.24 -17.90
CA HIS A 11 -0.26 -1.15 -17.38
C HIS A 11 -0.19 -1.77 -15.98
N PRO A 12 -0.42 -3.09 -15.85
CA PRO A 12 -0.54 -3.75 -14.54
C PRO A 12 0.71 -3.58 -13.68
N HIS A 13 1.90 -3.66 -14.26
CA HIS A 13 3.16 -3.46 -13.52
C HIS A 13 3.28 -2.04 -12.96
N SER A 14 2.97 -1.03 -13.76
CA SER A 14 3.01 0.38 -13.32
C SER A 14 1.95 0.65 -12.25
N TYR A 15 0.77 0.04 -12.37
CA TYR A 15 -0.28 0.14 -11.36
C TYR A 15 0.16 -0.45 -10.02
N ILE A 16 0.69 -1.67 -10.05
CA ILE A 16 1.14 -2.35 -8.83
C ILE A 16 2.28 -1.57 -8.17
N ARG A 17 3.27 -1.09 -8.94
CA ARG A 17 4.35 -0.25 -8.41
C ARG A 17 3.84 1.05 -7.78
N MET A 18 2.83 1.67 -8.38
CA MET A 18 2.19 2.85 -7.80
C MET A 18 1.49 2.52 -6.48
N VAL A 19 0.74 1.42 -6.41
CA VAL A 19 0.08 0.96 -5.17
C VAL A 19 1.11 0.67 -4.08
N GLN A 20 2.21 -0.02 -4.43
CA GLN A 20 3.33 -0.27 -3.53
C GLN A 20 3.90 1.04 -2.98
N HIS A 21 4.16 2.04 -3.85
CA HIS A 21 4.67 3.33 -3.41
C HIS A 21 3.72 4.05 -2.45
N LEU A 22 2.41 3.95 -2.66
CA LEU A 22 1.42 4.50 -1.72
C LEU A 22 1.45 3.77 -0.38
N ILE A 23 1.61 2.44 -0.38
CA ILE A 23 1.78 1.64 0.83
C ILE A 23 3.05 2.06 1.58
N GLU A 24 4.19 2.20 0.89
CA GLU A 24 5.44 2.67 1.48
C GLU A 24 5.29 4.04 2.13
N ARG A 25 4.54 4.96 1.49
CA ARG A 25 4.22 6.27 2.08
C ARG A 25 3.35 6.15 3.32
N CYS A 26 2.39 5.24 3.36
CA CYS A 26 1.59 4.98 4.56
C CYS A 26 2.44 4.41 5.71
N LEU A 27 3.40 3.53 5.40
CA LEU A 27 4.35 2.99 6.38
C LEU A 27 5.23 4.09 6.98
N LEU A 28 5.71 5.02 6.15
CA LEU A 28 6.46 6.20 6.63
C LEU A 28 5.63 7.12 7.55
N LEU A 29 4.30 7.05 7.48
CA LEU A 29 3.38 7.79 8.34
C LEU A 29 2.95 6.98 9.57
N HIS A 30 3.61 5.85 9.86
CA HIS A 30 3.32 4.95 10.98
C HIS A 30 1.87 4.42 10.98
N MET A 31 1.27 4.26 9.80
CA MET A 31 -0.09 3.72 9.68
C MET A 31 -0.09 2.20 9.82
N ASP A 32 -1.08 1.66 10.53
CA ASP A 32 -1.36 0.23 10.48
C ASP A 32 -2.00 -0.17 9.13
N ARG A 33 -2.17 -1.48 8.91
CA ARG A 33 -2.72 -2.02 7.66
C ARG A 33 -4.09 -1.44 7.31
N ASP A 34 -5.01 -1.36 8.27
CA ASP A 34 -6.39 -0.96 8.02
C ASP A 34 -6.47 0.55 7.79
N GLN A 35 -5.67 1.34 8.53
CA GLN A 35 -5.48 2.76 8.27
C GLN A 35 -4.91 3.01 6.86
N CYS A 36 -3.87 2.27 6.46
CA CYS A 36 -3.27 2.35 5.12
C CYS A 36 -4.30 2.05 4.02
N ILE A 37 -5.05 0.95 4.14
CA ILE A 37 -6.09 0.56 3.18
C ILE A 37 -7.15 1.66 3.06
N LYS A 38 -7.64 2.18 4.19
CA LYS A 38 -8.65 3.24 4.20
C LYS A 38 -8.12 4.53 3.57
N ALA A 39 -6.93 4.98 3.97
CA ALA A 39 -6.32 6.20 3.46
C ALA A 39 -6.10 6.12 1.94
N ILE A 40 -5.60 5.00 1.43
CA ILE A 40 -5.39 4.79 -0.01
C ILE A 40 -6.71 4.75 -0.78
N ALA A 41 -7.76 4.13 -0.23
CA ALA A 41 -9.07 4.11 -0.85
C ALA A 41 -9.69 5.51 -0.94
N GLU A 42 -9.60 6.30 0.13
CA GLU A 42 -10.16 7.66 0.19
C GLU A 42 -9.36 8.68 -0.63
N GLN A 43 -8.03 8.61 -0.59
CA GLN A 43 -7.16 9.61 -1.23
C GLN A 43 -6.85 9.30 -2.70
N ALA A 44 -6.72 8.03 -3.07
CA ALA A 44 -6.34 7.61 -4.42
C ALA A 44 -7.46 6.91 -5.19
N GLY A 45 -8.61 6.61 -4.56
CA GLY A 45 -9.73 5.92 -5.19
C GLY A 45 -9.41 4.46 -5.57
N ILE A 46 -8.38 3.87 -4.97
CA ILE A 46 -7.93 2.51 -5.25
C ILE A 46 -8.81 1.53 -4.46
N ARG A 47 -9.23 0.45 -5.12
CA ARG A 47 -10.08 -0.56 -4.48
C ARG A 47 -9.33 -1.18 -3.29
N PRO A 48 -9.93 -1.27 -2.08
CA PRO A 48 -9.31 -1.86 -0.91
C PRO A 48 -8.71 -3.24 -1.14
N LEU A 49 -9.38 -4.07 -1.95
CA LEU A 49 -8.91 -5.41 -2.29
C LEU A 49 -7.57 -5.40 -3.04
N VAL A 50 -7.32 -4.40 -3.88
CA VAL A 50 -6.05 -4.30 -4.61
C VAL A 50 -4.93 -3.92 -3.65
N THR A 51 -5.14 -2.91 -2.81
CA THR A 51 -4.19 -2.52 -1.76
C THR A 51 -3.88 -3.69 -0.82
N LEU A 52 -4.91 -4.43 -0.41
CA LEU A 52 -4.76 -5.61 0.45
C LEU A 52 -3.91 -6.70 -0.23
N THR A 53 -4.16 -6.99 -1.50
CA THR A 53 -3.38 -8.00 -2.23
C THR A 53 -1.91 -7.58 -2.34
N VAL A 54 -1.62 -6.34 -2.71
CA VAL A 54 -0.24 -5.84 -2.81
C VAL A 54 0.44 -5.84 -1.44
N TRP A 55 -0.25 -5.41 -0.39
CA TRP A 55 0.26 -5.48 0.99
C TRP A 55 0.63 -6.91 1.41
N ARG A 56 -0.21 -7.90 1.10
CA ARG A 56 0.05 -9.31 1.46
C ARG A 56 1.29 -9.87 0.76
N GLU A 57 1.48 -9.54 -0.53
CA GLU A 57 2.70 -9.95 -1.23
C GLU A 57 3.94 -9.23 -0.69
N LEU A 58 3.85 -7.93 -0.40
CA LEU A 58 4.95 -7.17 0.23
C LEU A 58 5.33 -7.76 1.59
N LEU A 59 4.35 -8.11 2.42
CA LEU A 59 4.57 -8.75 3.72
C LEU A 59 5.26 -10.11 3.57
N LYS A 60 4.87 -10.90 2.57
CA LYS A 60 5.45 -12.21 2.30
C LYS A 60 6.90 -12.09 1.82
N GLU A 61 7.21 -11.11 0.97
CA GLU A 61 8.55 -10.89 0.44
C GLU A 61 9.50 -10.22 1.44
N ASN A 62 8.97 -9.40 2.36
CA ASN A 62 9.75 -8.55 3.26
C ASN A 62 9.40 -8.79 4.74
N GLY A 63 9.20 -10.05 5.14
CA GLY A 63 8.66 -10.41 6.45
C GLY A 63 9.42 -9.78 7.64
N GLU A 64 10.76 -9.78 7.61
CA GLU A 64 11.60 -9.22 8.67
C GLU A 64 11.37 -7.70 8.83
N PHE A 65 11.27 -6.96 7.71
CA PHE A 65 10.99 -5.53 7.74
C PHE A 65 9.63 -5.23 8.40
N PHE A 66 8.59 -5.99 8.06
CA PHE A 66 7.27 -5.78 8.64
C PHE A 66 7.20 -6.18 10.11
N GLN A 67 7.98 -7.18 10.55
CA GLN A 67 8.10 -7.52 11.97
C GLN A 67 8.68 -6.35 12.78
N GLU A 68 9.81 -5.80 12.32
CA GLU A 68 10.45 -4.61 12.93
C GLU A 68 9.49 -3.41 12.90
N TYR A 69 8.82 -3.18 11.78
CA TYR A 69 7.87 -2.09 11.62
C TYR A 69 6.70 -2.19 12.61
N PHE A 70 6.07 -3.37 12.72
CA PHE A 70 4.96 -3.58 13.64
C PHE A 70 5.40 -3.46 15.11
N HIS A 71 6.63 -3.86 15.42
CA HIS A 71 7.20 -3.64 16.74
C HIS A 71 7.35 -2.14 17.03
N ALA A 72 7.87 -1.37 16.07
CA ALA A 72 8.13 0.06 16.21
C ALA A 72 6.85 0.90 16.38
N ILE A 73 5.76 0.58 15.68
CA ILE A 73 4.50 1.35 15.78
C ILE A 73 3.59 0.93 16.94
N SER A 74 3.90 -0.19 17.61
CA SER A 74 3.16 -0.68 18.78
C SER A 74 3.71 -0.14 20.12
N GLN A 75 4.75 0.69 20.08
CA GLN A 75 5.33 1.39 21.24
C GLN A 75 4.78 2.81 21.33
#